data_AF-A0A3D2JSN7-F1
#
_entry.id   AF-A0A3D2JSN7-F1
#
_cell.length_a   1.000
_cell.length_b   1.000
_cell.length_c   1.000
_cell.angle_alpha   90.00
_cell.angle_beta   90.00
_cell.angle_gamma   90.00
#
_symmetry.space_group_name_H-M   'P 1'
#
loop_
_entity.id
_entity.type
_entity.pdbx_description
1 polymer ?
#
loop_
_entity_poly.entity_id
_entity_poly.type
_entity_poly.pdbx_seq_one_letter_code
_entity_poly.pdbx_strand_id
1 'polypeptide(L)'
;MTEPSFPVSGKSRIQSIDTLRGVALLGILLMNIIAFANPFAAYLIPTTDSADSGLNLATFMTMDIFVEGSMRAIFSMLFGAGMLIFLNKPEANPGIVKNLFYRRTLLLVVLGLFNAYVLLWVGDILYAYGMTGFVLYLFRDLPAKRLAQCSGAILLLLVIVHTSGYYGASSLGAAVDEINALPAGTALSAEQEEVLEDWDTFLEQQFISPELVEQQRQQLRSGYL
;
A
#
# COMPACT_ATOMS: atom_id res chain seq x y z
N MET A 1 -10.55 28.25 32.68
CA MET A 1 -9.44 28.97 32.04
C MET A 1 -8.69 27.99 31.16
N THR A 2 -8.91 28.02 29.85
CA THR A 2 -8.25 27.15 28.88
C THR A 2 -6.95 27.82 28.44
N GLU A 3 -5.82 27.38 28.97
CA GLU A 3 -4.50 27.75 28.47
C GLU A 3 -4.43 27.46 26.96
N PRO A 4 -4.05 28.42 26.11
CA PRO A 4 -3.88 28.19 24.69
C PRO A 4 -2.76 27.18 24.47
N SER A 5 -3.05 26.06 23.79
CA SER A 5 -2.04 25.09 23.40
C SER A 5 -1.16 25.69 22.32
N PHE A 6 -0.06 26.35 22.72
CA PHE A 6 0.90 26.88 21.77
C PHE A 6 1.52 25.73 20.94
N PRO A 7 1.81 25.97 19.64
CA PRO A 7 2.56 25.01 18.85
C PRO A 7 3.90 24.74 19.52
N VAL A 8 4.33 23.48 19.49
CA VAL A 8 5.62 23.04 20.03
C VAL A 8 6.72 23.94 19.49
N SER A 9 7.39 24.69 20.38
CA SER A 9 8.59 25.46 20.06
C SER A 9 9.57 24.54 19.31
N GLY A 10 10.16 25.02 18.21
CA GLY A 10 11.00 24.22 17.31
C GLY A 10 12.15 23.45 17.99
N LYS A 11 12.52 23.81 19.22
CA LYS A 11 13.57 23.16 20.02
C LYS A 11 13.27 21.74 20.50
N SER A 12 12.03 21.26 20.51
CA SER A 12 11.71 19.88 20.96
C SER A 12 11.27 18.94 19.83
N ARG A 13 11.56 19.29 18.57
CA ARG A 13 11.30 18.41 17.42
C ARG A 13 12.50 17.52 17.15
N ILE A 14 12.23 16.25 16.88
CA ILE A 14 13.26 15.27 16.49
C ILE A 14 13.48 15.41 14.99
N GLN A 15 14.47 16.22 14.61
CA GLN A 15 14.75 16.57 13.22
C GLN A 15 14.96 15.33 12.34
N SER A 16 15.59 14.28 12.86
CA SER A 16 15.80 13.03 12.12
C SER A 16 14.50 12.35 11.71
N ILE A 17 13.46 12.35 12.56
CA ILE A 17 12.13 11.78 12.25
C ILE A 17 11.46 12.60 11.16
N ASP A 18 11.55 13.93 11.24
CA ASP A 18 10.93 14.81 10.24
C ASP A 18 11.60 14.68 8.87
N THR A 19 12.95 14.58 8.82
CA THR A 19 13.69 14.31 7.58
C THR A 19 13.32 12.95 6.98
N LEU A 20 13.27 11.90 7.80
CA LEU A 20 12.92 10.56 7.33
C LEU A 20 11.49 10.51 6.74
N ARG A 21 10.54 11.26 7.32
CA ARG A 21 9.19 11.40 6.76
C ARG A 21 9.22 12.06 5.39
N GLY A 22 10.00 13.13 5.23
CA GLY A 22 10.17 13.80 3.94
C GLY A 22 10.73 12.86 2.88
N VAL A 23 11.78 12.10 3.21
CA VAL A 23 12.37 11.10 2.29
C VAL A 23 11.37 10.01 1.93
N ALA A 24 10.64 9.47 2.91
CA ALA A 24 9.62 8.45 2.65
C ALA A 24 8.48 8.98 1.75
N LEU A 25 8.04 10.23 1.95
CA LEU A 25 7.04 10.87 1.10
C LEU A 25 7.53 11.06 -0.33
N LEU A 26 8.79 11.46 -0.53
CA LEU A 26 9.39 11.56 -1.87
C LEU A 26 9.47 10.19 -2.55
N GLY A 27 9.79 9.14 -1.81
CA GLY A 27 9.77 7.78 -2.34
C GLY A 27 8.37 7.30 -2.75
N ILE A 28 7.35 7.59 -1.94
CA ILE A 28 5.94 7.30 -2.28
C ILE A 28 5.52 8.09 -3.53
N LEU A 29 5.96 9.35 -3.65
CA LEU A 29 5.69 10.17 -4.83
C LEU A 29 6.26 9.53 -6.11
N LEU A 30 7.47 8.98 -6.07
CA LEU A 30 8.07 8.31 -7.23
C LEU A 30 7.20 7.16 -7.74
N MET A 31 6.68 6.33 -6.83
CA MET A 31 5.77 5.26 -7.22
C MET A 31 4.49 5.82 -7.83
N ASN A 32 3.88 6.83 -7.20
CA ASN A 32 2.65 7.44 -7.72
C ASN A 32 2.81 8.02 -9.12
N ILE A 33 3.99 8.56 -9.47
CA ILE A 33 4.28 9.02 -10.84
C ILE A 33 4.10 7.88 -11.84
N ILE A 34 4.55 6.66 -11.52
CA ILE A 34 4.37 5.49 -12.37
C ILE A 34 2.88 5.16 -12.53
N ALA A 35 2.09 5.19 -11.46
CA ALA A 35 0.64 4.92 -11.52
C ALA A 35 -0.14 5.93 -12.33
N PHE A 36 0.28 7.18 -12.35
CA PHE A 36 -0.38 8.21 -13.15
C PHE A 36 0.06 8.20 -14.61
N ALA A 37 1.28 7.75 -14.90
CA ALA A 37 1.82 7.71 -16.24
C ALA A 37 1.42 6.45 -17.01
N ASN A 38 1.22 5.33 -16.30
CA ASN A 38 1.06 4.00 -16.90
C ASN A 38 -0.10 3.21 -16.28
N PRO A 39 -0.59 2.16 -16.98
CA PRO A 39 -1.50 1.18 -16.37
C PRO A 39 -0.94 0.60 -15.08
N PHE A 40 -1.80 0.23 -14.13
CA PHE A 40 -1.37 -0.26 -12.82
C PHE A 40 -0.48 -1.52 -12.91
N ALA A 41 -0.68 -2.35 -13.92
CA ALA A 41 0.17 -3.51 -14.20
C ALA A 41 1.67 -3.15 -14.35
N ALA A 42 1.99 -1.92 -14.79
CA ALA A 42 3.38 -1.44 -14.90
C ALA A 42 4.11 -1.31 -13.56
N TYR A 43 3.41 -1.42 -12.41
CA TYR A 43 4.06 -1.56 -11.11
C TYR A 43 4.78 -2.89 -10.95
N LEU A 44 4.23 -3.95 -11.53
CA LEU A 44 4.67 -5.33 -11.29
C LEU A 44 5.34 -5.92 -12.53
N ILE A 45 4.93 -5.48 -13.71
CA ILE A 45 5.29 -6.08 -14.99
C ILE A 45 6.05 -5.04 -15.83
N PRO A 46 7.38 -5.16 -15.98
CA PRO A 46 8.18 -4.17 -16.72
C PRO A 46 7.86 -4.14 -18.22
N THR A 47 7.35 -5.24 -18.79
CA THR A 47 6.97 -5.29 -20.21
C THR A 47 5.73 -4.43 -20.51
N THR A 48 4.91 -4.08 -19.51
CA THR A 48 3.72 -3.25 -19.70
C THR A 48 4.05 -1.84 -20.21
N ASP A 49 5.21 -1.30 -19.83
CA ASP A 49 5.71 0.03 -20.26
C ASP A 49 7.00 -0.09 -21.12
N SER A 50 7.27 -1.26 -21.72
CA SER A 50 8.50 -1.49 -22.50
C SER A 50 9.79 -1.17 -21.71
N ALA A 51 9.75 -1.33 -20.39
CA ALA A 51 10.87 -1.16 -19.47
C ALA A 51 11.63 -2.49 -19.28
N ASP A 52 11.57 -3.38 -20.27
CA ASP A 52 12.04 -4.76 -20.23
C ASP A 52 13.52 -4.92 -20.64
N SER A 53 14.19 -3.83 -21.01
CA SER A 53 15.60 -3.88 -21.41
C SER A 53 16.44 -2.67 -20.98
N GLY A 54 17.76 -2.89 -20.90
CA GLY A 54 18.77 -1.84 -20.74
C GLY A 54 18.63 -1.04 -19.44
N LEU A 55 18.76 0.29 -19.58
CA LEU A 55 18.66 1.22 -18.44
C LEU A 55 17.25 1.28 -17.85
N ASN A 56 16.21 1.11 -18.66
CA ASN A 56 14.83 1.15 -18.19
C ASN A 56 14.55 -0.02 -17.23
N LEU A 57 15.03 -1.22 -17.57
CA LEU A 57 14.92 -2.38 -16.69
C LEU A 57 15.71 -2.19 -15.38
N ALA A 58 16.92 -1.63 -15.46
CA ALA A 58 17.71 -1.34 -14.28
C ALA A 58 17.03 -0.31 -13.36
N THR A 59 16.40 0.72 -13.92
CA THR A 59 15.60 1.68 -13.16
C THR A 59 14.38 1.03 -12.53
N PHE A 60 13.63 0.23 -13.29
CA PHE A 60 12.48 -0.52 -12.79
C PHE A 60 12.88 -1.41 -11.58
N MET A 61 13.90 -2.25 -11.74
CA MET A 61 14.40 -3.13 -10.67
C MET A 61 14.88 -2.33 -9.45
N THR A 62 15.51 -1.19 -9.66
CA THR A 62 15.96 -0.33 -8.54
C THR A 62 14.77 0.24 -7.78
N MET A 63 13.74 0.72 -8.49
CA MET A 63 12.53 1.23 -7.85
C MET A 63 11.77 0.12 -7.13
N ASP A 64 11.62 -1.04 -7.76
CA ASP A 64 10.94 -2.20 -7.20
C ASP A 64 11.63 -2.69 -5.91
N ILE A 65 12.96 -2.86 -5.91
CA ILE A 65 13.67 -3.39 -4.74
C ILE A 65 13.78 -2.37 -3.60
N PHE A 66 14.04 -1.09 -3.91
CA PHE A 66 14.43 -0.11 -2.88
C PHE A 66 13.32 0.89 -2.50
N VAL A 67 12.33 1.11 -3.38
CA VAL A 67 11.33 2.17 -3.21
C VAL A 67 9.95 1.55 -2.94
N GLU A 68 9.55 0.61 -3.79
CA GLU A 68 8.33 -0.18 -3.65
C GLU A 68 8.34 -0.90 -2.29
N GLY A 69 7.22 -0.79 -1.55
CA GLY A 69 7.09 -1.31 -0.18
C GLY A 69 7.89 -0.57 0.90
N SER A 70 9.20 -0.40 0.71
CA SER A 70 10.16 0.12 1.69
C SER A 70 9.79 1.52 2.20
N MET A 71 9.43 2.43 1.29
CA MET A 71 9.10 3.82 1.66
C MET A 71 7.78 3.89 2.45
N ARG A 72 6.78 3.09 2.08
CA ARG A 72 5.54 2.94 2.85
C ARG A 72 5.80 2.32 4.22
N ALA A 73 6.68 1.32 4.32
CA ALA A 73 7.06 0.69 5.57
C ALA A 73 7.73 1.69 6.53
N ILE A 74 8.68 2.49 6.03
CA ILE A 74 9.32 3.56 6.80
C ILE A 74 8.28 4.58 7.26
N PHE A 75 7.41 5.04 6.35
CA PHE A 75 6.35 5.99 6.70
C PHE A 75 5.39 5.44 7.77
N SER A 76 5.00 4.17 7.69
CA SER A 76 4.20 3.44 8.71
C SER A 76 4.87 3.40 10.07
N MET A 77 6.16 3.05 10.13
CA MET A 77 6.92 3.03 11.37
C MET A 77 7.00 4.42 12.01
N LEU A 78 7.25 5.46 11.21
CA LEU A 78 7.33 6.85 11.67
C LEU A 78 5.97 7.42 12.10
N PHE A 79 4.89 6.93 11.50
CA PHE A 79 3.53 7.25 11.93
C PHE A 79 3.26 6.67 13.32
N GLY A 80 3.55 5.38 13.53
CA GLY A 80 3.42 4.72 14.84
C GLY A 80 4.31 5.35 15.92
N ALA A 81 5.58 5.60 15.62
CA ALA A 81 6.49 6.31 16.53
C ALA A 81 6.00 7.74 16.83
N GLY A 82 5.51 8.44 15.80
CA GLY A 82 4.92 9.77 15.93
C GLY A 82 3.72 9.80 16.86
N MET A 83 2.86 8.78 16.79
CA MET A 83 1.72 8.61 17.69
C MET A 83 2.19 8.43 19.14
N LEU A 84 3.16 7.56 19.41
CA LEU A 84 3.66 7.33 20.76
C LEU A 84 4.31 8.60 21.34
N ILE A 85 5.11 9.31 20.55
CA ILE A 85 5.71 10.59 20.96
C ILE A 85 4.62 11.63 21.23
N PHE A 86 3.56 11.65 20.44
CA PHE A 86 2.44 12.58 20.62
C PHE A 86 1.63 12.28 21.88
N LEU A 87 1.37 11.00 22.17
CA LEU A 87 0.58 10.56 23.31
C LEU A 87 1.35 10.66 24.64
N ASN A 88 2.67 10.42 24.63
CA ASN A 88 3.52 10.38 25.83
C ASN A 88 4.17 11.73 26.18
N LYS A 89 3.52 12.86 25.85
CA LYS A 89 4.05 14.18 26.20
C LYS A 89 3.96 14.41 27.72
N PRO A 90 5.09 14.56 28.44
CA PRO A 90 5.10 14.57 29.91
C PRO A 90 4.32 15.72 30.54
N GLU A 91 4.26 16.87 29.87
CA GLU A 91 3.69 18.12 30.41
C GLU A 91 2.27 18.41 29.90
N ALA A 92 1.69 17.53 29.09
CA ALA A 92 0.41 17.78 28.43
C ALA A 92 -0.76 17.11 29.17
N ASN A 93 -1.89 17.81 29.28
CA ASN A 93 -3.10 17.24 29.88
C ASN A 93 -3.58 16.01 29.05
N PRO A 94 -3.71 14.82 29.66
CA PRO A 94 -4.08 13.59 28.94
C PRO A 94 -5.41 13.69 28.19
N GLY A 95 -6.40 14.40 28.72
CA GLY A 95 -7.70 14.59 28.07
C GLY A 95 -7.61 15.46 26.82
N ILE A 96 -6.77 16.49 26.84
CA ILE A 96 -6.53 17.37 25.69
C ILE A 96 -5.75 16.62 24.60
N VAL A 97 -4.70 15.90 24.98
CA VAL A 97 -3.89 15.09 24.05
C VAL A 97 -4.75 14.02 23.37
N LYS A 98 -5.60 13.32 24.13
CA LYS A 98 -6.56 12.37 23.58
C LYS A 98 -7.49 13.03 22.57
N ASN A 99 -8.15 14.13 22.93
CA ASN A 99 -9.08 14.81 22.03
C ASN A 99 -8.40 15.29 20.73
N LEU A 100 -7.19 15.85 20.85
CA LEU A 100 -6.39 16.25 19.69
C LEU A 100 -5.97 15.06 18.83
N PHE A 101 -5.63 13.92 19.42
CA PHE A 101 -5.33 12.70 18.68
C PHE A 101 -6.54 12.25 17.86
N TYR A 102 -7.71 12.06 18.49
CA TYR A 102 -8.91 11.63 17.79
C TYR A 102 -9.32 12.61 16.69
N ARG A 103 -9.23 13.92 16.92
CA ARG A 103 -9.54 14.94 15.89
C ARG A 103 -8.59 14.86 14.70
N ARG A 104 -7.28 14.65 14.93
CA ARG A 104 -6.28 14.49 13.87
C ARG A 104 -6.49 13.20 13.09
N THR A 105 -6.74 12.09 13.78
CA THR A 105 -6.98 10.79 13.17
C THR A 105 -8.29 10.78 12.37
N LEU A 106 -9.35 11.42 12.89
CA LEU A 106 -10.61 11.61 12.17
C LEU A 106 -10.39 12.45 10.90
N LEU A 107 -9.60 13.52 10.99
CA LEU A 107 -9.27 14.34 9.82
C LEU A 107 -8.55 13.52 8.74
N LEU A 108 -7.62 12.63 9.11
CA LEU A 108 -6.98 11.72 8.17
C LEU A 108 -7.99 10.81 7.47
N VAL A 109 -8.94 10.24 8.22
CA VAL A 109 -10.01 9.41 7.65
C VAL A 109 -10.88 10.22 6.69
N VAL A 110 -11.31 11.42 7.08
CA VAL A 110 -12.16 12.28 6.23
C VAL A 110 -11.42 12.70 4.96
N LEU A 111 -10.15 13.09 5.07
CA LEU A 111 -9.33 13.45 3.92
C LEU A 111 -9.07 12.23 3.02
N GLY A 112 -8.88 11.04 3.60
CA GLY A 112 -8.72 9.81 2.85
C GLY A 112 -10.00 9.40 2.11
N LEU A 113 -11.16 9.51 2.75
CA LEU A 113 -12.45 9.31 2.09
C LEU A 113 -12.67 10.33 0.98
N PHE A 114 -12.34 11.60 1.21
CA PHE A 114 -12.40 12.61 0.17
C PHE A 114 -11.48 12.26 -1.01
N ASN A 115 -10.25 11.83 -0.74
CA ASN A 115 -9.31 11.43 -1.79
C ASN A 115 -9.80 10.19 -2.56
N ALA A 116 -10.30 9.17 -1.88
CA ALA A 116 -10.77 7.95 -2.50
C ALA A 116 -12.07 8.16 -3.31
N TYR A 117 -13.04 8.92 -2.80
CA TYR A 117 -14.36 9.06 -3.42
C TYR A 117 -14.50 10.30 -4.32
N VAL A 118 -13.83 11.41 -4.00
CA VAL A 118 -13.92 12.66 -4.78
C VAL A 118 -12.78 12.78 -5.77
N LEU A 119 -11.56 12.43 -5.36
CA LEU A 119 -10.40 12.42 -6.28
C LEU A 119 -10.22 11.07 -7.00
N LEU A 120 -11.08 10.09 -6.72
CA LEU A 120 -11.12 8.76 -7.35
C LEU A 120 -9.78 8.02 -7.32
N TRP A 121 -8.96 8.29 -6.30
CA TRP A 121 -7.64 7.68 -6.16
C TRP A 121 -7.69 6.39 -5.37
N VAL A 122 -7.29 5.28 -6.00
CA VAL A 122 -7.30 3.93 -5.40
C VAL A 122 -6.21 3.74 -4.34
N GLY A 123 -5.08 4.42 -4.48
CA GLY A 123 -3.92 4.29 -3.59
C GLY A 123 -3.94 5.19 -2.35
N ASP A 124 -5.10 5.45 -1.75
CA ASP A 124 -5.20 6.38 -0.62
C ASP A 124 -4.59 5.81 0.67
N ILE A 125 -3.49 6.43 1.12
CA ILE A 125 -2.85 6.07 2.38
C ILE A 125 -3.50 6.77 3.59
N LEU A 126 -4.21 7.89 3.42
CA LEU A 126 -4.68 8.66 4.57
C LEU A 126 -5.76 7.90 5.36
N TYR A 127 -6.70 7.27 4.67
CA TYR A 127 -7.76 6.47 5.24
C TYR A 127 -7.19 5.28 6.02
N ALA A 128 -6.30 4.49 5.40
CA ALA A 128 -5.68 3.33 6.02
C ALA A 128 -4.94 3.69 7.32
N TYR A 129 -4.20 4.81 7.32
CA TYR A 129 -3.46 5.27 8.50
C TYR A 129 -4.39 5.86 9.56
N GLY A 130 -5.45 6.57 9.17
CA GLY A 130 -6.48 7.04 10.09
C GLY A 130 -7.16 5.88 10.83
N MET A 131 -7.61 4.86 10.09
CA MET A 131 -8.22 3.67 10.67
C MET A 131 -7.25 2.89 11.56
N THR A 132 -6.02 2.69 11.09
CA THR A 132 -4.96 2.05 11.88
C THR A 132 -4.64 2.87 13.13
N GLY A 133 -4.71 4.21 13.05
CA GLY A 133 -4.54 5.11 14.18
C GLY A 133 -5.54 4.86 15.31
N PHE A 134 -6.81 4.62 14.98
CA PHE A 134 -7.83 4.27 15.98
C PHE A 134 -7.57 2.91 16.62
N VAL A 135 -7.18 1.92 15.81
CA VAL A 135 -6.85 0.58 16.30
C VAL A 135 -5.64 0.65 17.24
N LEU A 136 -4.53 1.25 16.79
CA LEU A 136 -3.28 1.36 17.56
C LEU A 136 -3.46 2.10 18.89
N TYR A 137 -4.39 3.04 18.96
CA TYR A 137 -4.70 3.72 20.22
C TYR A 137 -5.15 2.73 21.31
N LEU A 138 -5.82 1.63 20.97
CA LEU A 138 -6.22 0.58 21.93
C LEU A 138 -5.02 -0.20 22.47
N PHE A 139 -3.92 -0.26 21.72
CA PHE A 139 -2.71 -1.02 22.06
C PHE A 139 -1.64 -0.16 22.75
N ARG A 140 -1.88 1.14 22.94
CA ARG A 140 -0.86 2.10 23.39
C ARG A 140 -0.28 1.81 24.78
N ASP A 141 -1.07 1.20 25.67
CA ASP A 141 -0.72 0.95 27.07
C ASP A 141 -0.09 -0.45 27.26
N LEU A 142 0.09 -1.21 26.18
CA LEU A 142 0.73 -2.52 26.22
C LEU A 142 2.26 -2.41 26.35
N PRO A 143 2.90 -3.34 27.08
CA PRO A 143 4.35 -3.36 27.19
C PRO A 143 4.98 -3.70 25.83
N ALA A 144 6.15 -3.13 25.55
CA ALA A 144 6.88 -3.30 24.30
C ALA A 144 7.06 -4.77 23.89
N LYS A 145 7.28 -5.68 24.85
CA LYS A 145 7.39 -7.12 24.60
C LYS A 145 6.11 -7.72 24.01
N ARG A 146 4.93 -7.32 24.49
CA ARG A 146 3.64 -7.80 23.94
C ARG A 146 3.38 -7.22 22.56
N LEU A 147 3.71 -5.93 22.34
CA LEU A 147 3.61 -5.33 21.01
C LEU A 147 4.51 -6.05 19.99
N ALA A 148 5.74 -6.41 20.38
CA ALA A 148 6.65 -7.17 19.54
C ALA A 148 6.11 -8.59 19.23
N GLN A 149 5.50 -9.26 20.22
CA GLN A 149 4.86 -10.56 20.01
C GLN A 149 3.66 -10.47 19.06
N CYS A 150 2.79 -9.47 19.24
CA CYS A 150 1.66 -9.23 18.33
C CYS A 150 2.16 -8.93 16.92
N SER A 151 3.17 -8.07 16.77
CA SER A 151 3.79 -7.77 15.47
C SER A 151 4.37 -9.03 14.84
N GLY A 152 5.09 -9.87 15.60
CA GLY A 152 5.65 -11.13 15.12
C GLY A 152 4.58 -12.12 14.67
N ALA A 153 3.48 -12.23 15.42
CA ALA A 153 2.35 -13.08 15.05
C ALA A 153 1.64 -12.60 13.77
N ILE A 154 1.46 -11.28 13.62
CA ILE A 154 0.88 -10.69 12.40
C ILE A 154 1.81 -10.93 11.21
N LEU A 155 3.11 -10.69 11.36
CA LEU A 155 4.08 -10.94 10.29
C LEU A 155 4.13 -12.41 9.89
N LEU A 156 4.11 -13.33 10.86
CA LEU A 156 4.07 -14.76 10.58
C LEU A 156 2.80 -15.15 9.82
N LEU A 157 1.64 -14.62 10.23
CA LEU A 157 0.37 -14.85 9.53
C LEU A 157 0.44 -14.32 8.10
N LEU A 158 0.96 -13.11 7.89
CA LEU A 158 1.12 -12.52 6.56
C LEU A 158 2.05 -13.38 5.70
N VAL A 159 3.18 -13.83 6.24
CA VAL A 159 4.10 -14.73 5.52
C VAL A 159 3.37 -16.00 5.09
N ILE A 160 2.60 -16.63 5.98
CA ILE A 160 1.84 -17.84 5.66
C ILE A 160 0.82 -17.55 4.55
N VAL A 161 0.01 -16.50 4.68
CA VAL A 161 -1.04 -16.14 3.71
C VAL A 161 -0.45 -15.81 2.33
N HIS A 162 0.61 -15.00 2.27
CA HIS A 162 1.27 -14.66 1.00
C HIS A 162 1.96 -15.87 0.38
N THR A 163 2.59 -16.72 1.18
CA THR A 163 3.23 -17.95 0.68
C THR A 163 2.18 -18.90 0.13
N SER A 164 1.05 -19.11 0.83
CA SER A 164 -0.03 -19.95 0.33
C SER A 164 -0.68 -19.39 -0.93
N GLY A 165 -0.89 -18.07 -0.98
CA GLY A 165 -1.42 -17.40 -2.17
C GLY A 165 -0.50 -17.54 -3.38
N TYR A 166 0.82 -17.39 -3.17
CA TYR A 166 1.82 -17.61 -4.22
C TYR A 166 1.79 -19.05 -4.74
N TYR A 167 1.78 -20.05 -3.86
CA TYR A 167 1.70 -21.45 -4.29
C TYR A 167 0.38 -21.75 -5.01
N GLY A 168 -0.75 -21.20 -4.56
CA GLY A 168 -2.04 -21.34 -5.24
C GLY A 168 -2.05 -20.73 -6.64
N ALA A 169 -1.58 -19.49 -6.78
CA ALA A 169 -1.45 -18.82 -8.08
C ALA A 169 -0.48 -19.56 -9.02
N SER A 170 0.64 -20.05 -8.48
CA SER A 170 1.62 -20.85 -9.24
C SER A 170 1.02 -22.17 -9.74
N SER A 171 0.27 -22.89 -8.90
CA SER A 171 -0.41 -24.11 -9.34
C SER A 171 -1.51 -23.85 -10.37
N LEU A 172 -2.24 -22.74 -10.24
CA LEU A 172 -3.27 -22.35 -11.19
C LEU A 172 -2.65 -21.99 -12.53
N GLY A 173 -1.59 -21.18 -12.54
CA GLY A 173 -0.84 -20.85 -13.76
C GLY A 173 -0.25 -22.08 -14.45
N ALA A 174 0.28 -23.04 -13.71
CA ALA A 174 0.77 -24.30 -14.28
C ALA A 174 -0.36 -25.11 -14.97
N ALA A 175 -1.56 -25.15 -14.39
CA ALA A 175 -2.70 -25.81 -15.01
C ALA A 175 -3.17 -25.10 -16.29
N VAL A 176 -3.12 -23.77 -16.30
CA VAL A 176 -3.41 -22.96 -17.50
C VAL A 176 -2.39 -23.22 -18.60
N ASP A 177 -1.10 -23.32 -18.27
CA ASP A 177 -0.05 -23.67 -19.23
C ASP A 177 -0.27 -25.06 -19.85
N GLU A 178 -0.72 -26.04 -19.05
CA GLU A 178 -1.08 -27.37 -19.54
C GLU A 178 -2.28 -27.34 -20.50
N ILE A 179 -3.31 -26.55 -20.18
CA ILE A 179 -4.49 -26.36 -21.04
C ILE A 179 -4.08 -25.68 -22.35
N ASN A 180 -3.27 -24.63 -22.29
CA ASN A 180 -2.78 -23.91 -23.47
C ASN A 180 -1.86 -24.75 -24.36
N ALA A 181 -1.23 -25.81 -23.82
CA ALA A 181 -0.43 -26.75 -24.57
C ALA A 181 -1.25 -27.81 -25.33
N LEU A 182 -2.57 -27.91 -25.09
CA LEU A 182 -3.43 -28.84 -25.82
C LEU A 182 -3.54 -28.47 -27.30
N PRO A 183 -3.75 -29.46 -28.20
CA PRO A 183 -3.96 -29.19 -29.61
C PRO A 183 -5.14 -28.24 -29.86
N ALA A 184 -4.99 -27.31 -30.80
CA ALA A 184 -6.05 -26.37 -31.16
C ALA A 184 -7.34 -27.11 -31.58
N GLY A 185 -8.47 -26.72 -30.99
CA GLY A 185 -9.78 -27.35 -31.23
C GLY A 185 -10.10 -28.55 -30.33
N THR A 186 -9.23 -28.88 -29.36
CA THR A 186 -9.57 -29.84 -28.30
C THR A 186 -10.73 -29.29 -27.47
N ALA A 187 -11.81 -30.06 -27.32
CA ALA A 187 -12.90 -29.69 -26.43
C ALA A 187 -12.42 -29.77 -24.97
N LEU A 188 -12.56 -28.67 -24.24
CA LEU A 188 -12.18 -28.58 -22.84
C LEU A 188 -13.20 -29.31 -21.96
N SER A 189 -12.74 -29.90 -20.86
CA SER A 189 -13.65 -30.35 -19.81
C SER A 189 -14.20 -29.15 -19.03
N ALA A 190 -15.32 -29.33 -18.35
CA ALA A 190 -15.87 -28.29 -17.48
C ALA A 190 -14.86 -27.84 -16.39
N GLU A 191 -14.04 -28.78 -15.88
CA GLU A 191 -12.98 -28.47 -14.91
C GLU A 191 -11.87 -27.59 -15.53
N GLN A 192 -11.53 -27.80 -16.81
CA GLN A 192 -10.54 -26.97 -17.51
C GLN A 192 -11.08 -25.57 -17.83
N GLU A 193 -12.37 -25.46 -18.17
CA GLU A 193 -13.03 -24.18 -18.36
C GLU A 193 -13.06 -23.38 -17.04
N GLU A 194 -13.38 -24.03 -15.93
CA GLU A 194 -13.35 -23.42 -14.58
C GLU A 194 -11.96 -22.92 -14.21
N VAL A 195 -10.90 -23.68 -14.50
CA VAL A 195 -9.50 -23.26 -14.27
C VAL A 195 -9.14 -21.98 -15.04
N LEU A 196 -9.61 -21.84 -16.29
CA LEU A 196 -9.38 -20.62 -17.08
C LEU A 196 -10.15 -19.43 -16.49
N GLU A 197 -11.39 -19.63 -16.05
CA GLU A 197 -12.20 -18.59 -15.40
C GLU A 197 -11.59 -18.12 -14.08
N ASP A 198 -11.10 -19.04 -13.25
CA ASP A 198 -10.40 -18.74 -12.01
C ASP A 198 -9.11 -17.96 -12.27
N TRP A 199 -8.39 -18.29 -13.33
CA TRP A 199 -7.18 -17.58 -13.74
C TRP A 199 -7.48 -16.17 -14.22
N ASP A 200 -8.48 -15.98 -15.07
CA ASP A 200 -8.90 -14.66 -15.54
C ASP A 200 -9.35 -13.79 -14.36
N THR A 201 -10.14 -14.35 -13.45
CA THR A 201 -10.55 -13.69 -12.21
C THR A 201 -9.35 -13.27 -11.36
N PHE A 202 -8.34 -14.14 -11.24
CA PHE A 202 -7.09 -13.82 -10.54
C PHE A 202 -6.35 -12.66 -11.22
N LEU A 203 -6.21 -12.66 -12.55
CA LEU A 203 -5.54 -11.59 -13.30
C LEU A 203 -6.28 -10.24 -13.16
N GLU A 204 -7.61 -10.24 -13.18
CA GLU A 204 -8.42 -9.05 -12.96
C GLU A 204 -8.22 -8.47 -11.57
N GLN A 205 -8.25 -9.32 -10.53
CA GLN A 205 -8.01 -8.89 -9.15
C GLN A 205 -6.62 -8.29 -8.93
N GLN A 206 -5.62 -8.76 -9.68
CA GLN A 206 -4.26 -8.24 -9.65
C GLN A 206 -4.06 -7.00 -10.55
N PHE A 207 -5.11 -6.53 -11.24
CA PHE A 207 -5.06 -5.43 -12.21
C PHE A 207 -4.09 -5.68 -13.39
N ILE A 208 -3.84 -6.94 -13.74
CA ILE A 208 -2.89 -7.34 -14.80
C ILE A 208 -3.56 -8.06 -15.97
N SER A 209 -4.90 -8.18 -15.98
CA SER A 209 -5.60 -8.78 -17.12
C SER A 209 -5.34 -7.96 -18.40
N PRO A 210 -5.07 -8.61 -19.55
CA PRO A 210 -4.72 -7.91 -20.79
C PRO A 210 -5.77 -6.89 -21.22
N GLU A 211 -7.06 -7.23 -21.05
CA GLU A 211 -8.18 -6.36 -21.37
C GLU A 211 -8.15 -5.09 -20.50
N LEU A 212 -8.00 -5.23 -19.19
CA LEU A 212 -7.98 -4.09 -18.27
C LEU A 212 -6.77 -3.18 -18.52
N VAL A 213 -5.60 -3.77 -18.80
CA VAL A 213 -4.38 -3.02 -19.14
C VAL A 213 -4.59 -2.18 -20.39
N GLU A 214 -5.23 -2.74 -21.42
CA GLU A 214 -5.52 -2.00 -22.64
C GLU A 214 -6.59 -0.92 -22.42
N GLN A 215 -7.64 -1.20 -21.64
CA GLN A 215 -8.64 -0.20 -21.25
C GLN A 215 -7.99 0.99 -20.52
N GLN A 216 -7.11 0.73 -19.55
CA GLN A 216 -6.37 1.78 -18.83
C GLN A 216 -5.44 2.57 -19.77
N ARG A 217 -4.75 1.88 -20.67
CA ARG A 217 -3.88 2.53 -21.67
C ARG A 217 -4.68 3.45 -22.60
N GLN A 218 -5.88 3.05 -23.00
CA GLN A 218 -6.77 3.88 -23.80
C GLN A 218 -7.26 5.09 -23.02
N GLN A 219 -7.67 4.91 -21.76
CA GLN A 219 -8.10 6.00 -20.88
C GLN A 219 -6.99 7.05 -20.68
N LEU A 220 -5.74 6.62 -20.49
CA LEU A 220 -4.59 7.50 -20.34
C LEU A 220 -4.25 8.28 -21.64
N ARG A 221 -4.58 7.72 -22.81
CA ARG A 221 -4.34 8.33 -24.12
C ARG A 221 -5.52 9.19 -24.61
N SER A 222 -6.75 8.89 -24.18
CA SER A 222 -7.89 9.75 -24.41
C SER A 222 -7.73 10.97 -23.51
N GLY A 223 -7.26 12.08 -24.07
CA GLY A 223 -7.07 13.32 -23.31
C GLY A 223 -8.30 13.71 -22.49
N TYR A 224 -8.10 14.42 -21.40
CA TYR A 224 -9.16 14.93 -20.54
C TYR A 224 -10.04 15.91 -21.33
N LEU A 225 -11.19 15.44 -21.84
CA LEU A 225 -12.26 16.26 -22.40
C LEU A 225 -13.32 16.53 -21.33
#